data_AF-A0A7X2FVC1-F1
#
_entry.id   AF-A0A7X2FVC1-F1
#
_cell.length_a   1.000
_cell.length_b   1.000
_cell.length_c   1.000
_cell.angle_alpha   90.00
_cell.angle_beta   90.00
_cell.angle_gamma   90.00
#
_symmetry.space_group_name_H-M   'P 1'
#
loop_
_entity.id
_entity.type
_entity.pdbx_description
1 polymer ?
#
loop_
_entity_poly.entity_id
_entity_poly.type
_entity_poly.pdbx_seq_one_letter_code
_entity_poly.pdbx_strand_id
1 'polypeptide(L)'
;MSDTSVWIMLLAAFGATFVWRFAGAVLAGRIQVDSALFEWAGCVSYALVAGLMVRAIFFTEGPLGTVPMTDRIMAVGVGLVVFLLTRRSVPKSVSVGTALFAALAFWRSGFFG
;
A
#
# COMPACT_ATOMS: atom_id res chain seq x y z
N MET A 1 -8.27 -10.13 -29.79
CA MET A 1 -8.99 -10.17 -28.50
C MET A 1 -10.12 -9.16 -28.63
N SER A 2 -11.38 -9.60 -28.54
CA SER A 2 -12.55 -8.73 -28.73
C SER A 2 -12.63 -7.65 -27.66
N ASP A 3 -12.86 -6.39 -28.06
CA ASP A 3 -12.97 -5.24 -27.14
C ASP A 3 -13.98 -5.49 -26.00
N THR A 4 -15.05 -6.22 -26.28
CA THR A 4 -16.06 -6.64 -25.29
C THR A 4 -15.47 -7.48 -24.15
N SER A 5 -14.51 -8.34 -24.44
CA SER A 5 -13.86 -9.19 -23.42
C SER A 5 -13.01 -8.35 -22.47
N VAL A 6 -12.38 -7.29 -22.97
CA VAL A 6 -11.60 -6.35 -22.14
C VAL A 6 -12.52 -5.61 -21.17
N TRP A 7 -13.68 -5.13 -21.64
CA TRP A 7 -14.66 -4.46 -20.79
C TRP A 7 -15.22 -5.36 -19.69
N ILE A 8 -15.51 -6.62 -20.01
CA ILE A 8 -16.02 -7.59 -19.03
C ILE A 8 -14.94 -7.91 -17.99
N MET A 9 -13.68 -8.11 -18.40
CA MET A 9 -12.57 -8.35 -17.47
C MET A 9 -12.32 -7.13 -16.58
N LEU A 10 -12.42 -5.92 -17.12
CA LEU A 10 -12.28 -4.68 -16.36
C LEU A 10 -13.36 -4.58 -15.27
N LEU A 11 -14.62 -4.80 -15.61
CA LEU A 11 -15.73 -4.77 -14.65
C LEU A 11 -15.63 -5.89 -13.62
N ALA A 12 -15.21 -7.09 -14.03
CA ALA A 12 -14.99 -8.21 -13.12
C ALA A 12 -13.84 -7.92 -12.13
N ALA A 13 -12.72 -7.38 -12.61
CA ALA A 13 -11.58 -7.01 -11.77
C ALA A 13 -11.92 -5.85 -10.82
N PHE A 14 -12.65 -4.85 -11.30
CA PHE A 14 -13.18 -3.76 -10.49
C PHE A 14 -14.09 -4.31 -9.39
N GLY A 15 -15.11 -5.10 -9.75
CA GLY A 15 -16.03 -5.72 -8.80
C GLY A 15 -15.30 -6.54 -7.74
N ALA A 16 -14.39 -7.43 -8.15
CA ALA A 16 -13.61 -8.26 -7.24
C ALA A 16 -12.79 -7.42 -6.24
N THR A 17 -12.16 -6.33 -6.71
CA THR A 17 -11.36 -5.43 -5.86
C THR A 17 -12.22 -4.71 -4.81
N PHE A 18 -13.38 -4.19 -5.24
CA PHE A 18 -14.28 -3.45 -4.33
C PHE A 18 -14.96 -4.37 -3.33
N VAL A 19 -15.36 -5.57 -3.72
CA VAL A 19 -15.95 -6.56 -2.82
C VAL A 19 -15.01 -6.86 -1.65
N TRP A 20 -13.72 -7.11 -1.93
CA TRP A 20 -12.74 -7.37 -0.87
C TRP A 20 -12.50 -6.15 0.04
N ARG A 21 -12.48 -4.95 -0.55
CA ARG A 21 -12.36 -3.70 0.22
C ARG A 21 -13.54 -3.45 1.15
N PHE A 22 -14.77 -3.64 0.66
CA PHE A 22 -15.98 -3.47 1.46
C PHE A 22 -16.07 -4.53 2.57
N ALA A 23 -15.75 -5.78 2.27
CA ALA A 23 -15.69 -6.84 3.27
C ALA A 23 -14.70 -6.48 4.39
N GLY A 24 -13.50 -6.00 4.04
CA GLY A 24 -12.52 -5.53 5.02
C GLY A 24 -13.01 -4.35 5.88
N ALA A 25 -13.70 -3.37 5.29
CA ALA A 25 -14.23 -2.22 6.01
C ALA A 25 -15.38 -2.58 6.97
N VAL A 26 -16.30 -3.44 6.53
CA VAL A 26 -17.41 -3.93 7.36
C VAL A 26 -16.89 -4.78 8.51
N LEU A 27 -15.91 -5.65 8.24
CA LEU A 27 -15.29 -6.48 9.25
C LEU A 27 -14.54 -5.62 10.28
N ALA A 28 -13.77 -4.61 9.83
CA ALA A 28 -13.09 -3.67 10.71
C ALA A 28 -14.05 -2.86 11.60
N GLY A 29 -15.24 -2.52 11.11
CA GLY A 29 -16.26 -1.82 11.90
C GLY A 29 -17.00 -2.69 12.92
N ARG A 30 -16.93 -4.02 12.80
CA ARG A 30 -17.60 -4.97 13.71
C ARG A 30 -16.66 -5.59 14.74
N ILE A 31 -15.35 -5.53 14.53
CA ILE A 31 -14.34 -6.06 15.44
C ILE A 31 -14.10 -5.04 16.57
N GLN A 32 -14.30 -5.48 17.82
CA GLN A 32 -13.97 -4.67 18.98
C GLN A 32 -12.45 -4.44 19.03
N VAL A 33 -12.06 -3.17 19.20
CA VAL A 33 -10.67 -2.69 19.14
C VAL A 33 -9.78 -3.28 20.25
N ASP A 34 -10.39 -3.90 21.26
CA ASP A 34 -9.72 -4.54 22.42
C ASP A 34 -9.47 -6.05 22.25
N SER A 35 -9.74 -6.60 21.06
CA SER A 35 -9.54 -8.02 20.79
C SER A 35 -8.09 -8.33 20.37
N ALA A 36 -7.47 -9.33 20.99
CA ALA A 36 -6.11 -9.78 20.67
C ALA A 36 -5.91 -10.15 19.18
N LEU A 37 -7.00 -10.53 18.49
CA LEU A 37 -7.00 -10.79 17.04
C LEU A 37 -6.71 -9.54 16.21
N PHE A 38 -7.20 -8.36 16.63
CA PHE A 38 -6.96 -7.11 15.93
C PHE A 38 -5.51 -6.66 16.08
N GLU A 39 -4.94 -6.78 17.28
CA GLU A 39 -3.53 -6.49 17.53
C GLU A 39 -2.63 -7.43 16.73
N TRP A 40 -2.94 -8.73 16.72
CA TRP A 40 -2.22 -9.71 15.90
C TRP A 40 -2.29 -9.38 14.40
N ALA A 41 -3.48 -9.09 13.87
CA ALA A 41 -3.67 -8.73 12.47
C ALA A 41 -2.94 -7.43 12.09
N GLY A 42 -2.91 -6.45 12.99
CA GLY A 42 -2.12 -5.23 12.86
C GLY A 42 -0.62 -5.54 12.78
N CYS A 43 -0.10 -6.32 13.72
CA CYS A 43 1.29 -6.79 13.71
C CYS A 43 1.64 -7.52 12.40
N VAL A 44 0.78 -8.42 11.92
CA VAL A 44 0.96 -9.12 10.64
C VAL A 44 1.00 -8.13 9.47
N SER A 45 0.09 -7.16 9.43
CA SER A 45 0.04 -6.15 8.37
C SER A 45 1.32 -5.33 8.31
N TYR A 46 1.83 -4.88 9.46
CA TYR A 46 3.10 -4.16 9.53
C TYR A 46 4.30 -5.05 9.14
N ALA A 47 4.31 -6.31 9.56
CA ALA A 47 5.34 -7.28 9.17
C ALA A 47 5.37 -7.53 7.66
N LEU A 48 4.20 -7.63 7.02
CA LEU A 48 4.07 -7.80 5.57
C LEU A 48 4.61 -6.59 4.81
N VAL A 49 4.25 -5.37 5.21
CA VAL A 49 4.76 -4.13 4.57
C VAL A 49 6.27 -4.03 4.75
N ALA A 50 6.79 -4.32 5.95
CA ALA A 50 8.23 -4.34 6.20
C ALA A 50 8.94 -5.38 5.32
N GLY A 51 8.42 -6.61 5.25
CA GLY A 51 8.96 -7.68 4.41
C GLY A 51 8.92 -7.34 2.91
N LEU A 52 7.85 -6.69 2.45
CA LEU A 52 7.72 -6.22 1.07
C LEU A 52 8.76 -5.15 0.74
N MET A 53 8.98 -4.19 1.64
CA MET A 53 10.00 -3.15 1.47
C MET A 53 11.40 -3.74 1.45
N VAL A 54 11.69 -4.68 2.37
CA VAL A 54 12.92 -5.46 2.38
C VAL A 54 13.09 -6.16 1.03
N ARG A 55 12.09 -6.90 0.55
CA ARG A 55 12.18 -7.55 -0.76
C ARG A 55 12.46 -6.54 -1.89
N ALA A 56 11.77 -5.41 -1.93
CA ALA A 56 11.99 -4.38 -2.96
C ALA A 56 13.41 -3.80 -2.94
N ILE A 57 14.02 -3.66 -1.75
CA ILE A 57 15.38 -3.13 -1.58
C ILE A 57 16.42 -4.19 -1.96
N PHE A 58 16.27 -5.42 -1.47
CA PHE A 58 17.25 -6.49 -1.65
C PHE A 58 17.17 -7.16 -3.02
N PHE A 59 15.97 -7.33 -3.56
CA PHE A 59 15.71 -7.81 -4.91
C PHE A 59 15.38 -6.59 -5.79
N THR A 60 16.41 -5.79 -6.10
CA THR A 60 16.34 -4.91 -7.27
C THR A 60 16.42 -5.81 -8.51
N GLU A 61 15.26 -6.17 -9.05
CA GLU A 61 15.16 -6.97 -10.27
C GLU A 61 15.37 -6.03 -11.46
N GLY A 62 16.64 -5.78 -11.80
CA GLY A 62 17.09 -4.90 -12.87
C GLY A 62 18.52 -5.23 -13.33
N PRO A 63 19.06 -4.58 -14.38
CA PRO A 63 20.26 -5.02 -15.12
C PRO A 63 21.62 -4.93 -14.38
N LEU A 64 21.63 -4.83 -13.05
CA LEU A 64 22.81 -4.58 -12.22
C LEU A 64 23.31 -5.86 -11.52
N GLY A 65 23.60 -6.89 -12.32
CA GLY A 65 24.20 -8.15 -11.87
C GLY A 65 25.64 -8.05 -11.34
N THR A 66 26.14 -6.86 -11.02
CA THR A 66 27.55 -6.57 -10.70
C THR A 66 27.75 -5.88 -9.34
N VAL A 67 26.72 -5.71 -8.51
CA VAL A 67 26.85 -4.99 -7.22
C VAL A 67 27.34 -5.93 -6.10
N PRO A 68 28.49 -5.64 -5.47
CA PRO A 68 29.11 -6.47 -4.43
C PRO A 68 28.27 -6.57 -3.14
N MET A 69 28.44 -7.68 -2.41
CA MET A 69 27.62 -8.06 -1.23
C MET A 69 27.65 -7.02 -0.09
N THR A 70 28.72 -6.22 -0.01
CA THR A 70 28.93 -5.16 1.00
C THR A 70 27.95 -4.00 0.87
N ASP A 71 27.60 -3.60 -0.36
CA ASP A 71 26.64 -2.50 -0.60
C ASP A 71 25.23 -2.90 -0.20
N ARG A 72 24.89 -4.20 -0.30
CA ARG A 72 23.62 -4.74 0.16
C ARG A 72 23.48 -4.59 1.68
N ILE A 73 24.54 -4.88 2.43
CA ILE A 73 24.53 -4.75 3.91
C ILE A 73 24.43 -3.28 4.33
N MET A 74 25.12 -2.37 3.64
CA MET A 74 25.05 -0.93 3.89
C MET A 74 23.65 -0.34 3.59
N ALA A 75 23.05 -0.69 2.45
CA ALA A 75 21.70 -0.23 2.08
C ALA A 75 20.64 -0.66 3.10
N VAL A 76 20.81 -1.86 3.67
CA VAL A 76 19.93 -2.42 4.70
C VAL A 76 20.10 -1.71 6.01
N GLY A 77 21.35 -1.41 6.39
CA GLY A 77 21.65 -0.60 7.56
C GLY A 77 21.01 0.79 7.47
N VAL A 78 21.13 1.46 6.33
CA VAL A 78 20.54 2.80 6.11
C VAL A 78 19.01 2.73 6.09
N GLY A 79 18.42 1.72 5.45
CA GLY A 79 16.97 1.50 5.46
C GLY A 79 16.43 1.30 6.88
N LEU A 80 17.16 0.56 7.72
CA LEU A 80 16.80 0.36 9.14
C LEU A 80 16.82 1.69 9.92
N VAL A 81 17.83 2.53 9.69
CA VAL A 81 17.98 3.84 10.36
C VAL A 81 16.86 4.80 9.96
N VAL A 82 16.53 4.90 8.68
CA VAL A 82 15.44 5.79 8.19
C VAL A 82 14.06 5.31 8.66
N PHE A 83 13.85 4.00 8.72
CA PHE A 83 12.62 3.41 9.26
C PHE A 83 12.41 3.75 10.73
N LEU A 84 13.47 3.71 11.54
CA LEU A 84 13.40 4.08 12.95
C LEU A 84 13.08 5.57 13.17
N LEU A 85 13.47 6.43 12.22
CA LEU A 85 13.24 7.88 12.29
C LEU A 85 11.80 8.31 11.93
N THR A 86 11.01 7.50 11.24
CA THR A 86 9.72 7.95 10.63
C THR A 86 8.48 7.66 11.51
N ARG A 87 8.63 7.34 12.80
CA ARG A 87 7.51 7.00 13.71
C ARG A 87 6.75 8.20 14.31
N ARG A 88 5.61 8.59 13.72
CA ARG A 88 4.38 9.22 14.31
C ARG A 88 3.84 10.25 13.30
N SER A 89 2.67 10.18 12.68
CA SER A 89 1.37 9.63 13.04
C SER A 89 0.52 9.48 11.76
N VAL A 90 0.21 8.24 11.38
CA VAL A 90 -0.44 7.84 10.12
C VAL A 90 -1.91 8.30 9.92
N PRO A 91 -2.77 8.49 10.94
CA PRO A 91 -4.19 8.76 10.66
C PRO A 91 -4.49 10.19 10.17
N LYS A 92 -3.61 11.17 10.44
CA LYS A 92 -3.78 12.56 9.99
C LYS A 92 -3.35 12.79 8.53
N SER A 93 -2.40 12.00 8.04
CA SER A 93 -1.89 12.14 6.67
C SER A 93 -2.83 11.51 5.63
N VAL A 94 -3.52 10.43 5.96
CA VAL A 94 -4.45 9.74 5.04
C VAL A 94 -5.70 10.58 4.79
N SER A 95 -6.24 11.23 5.82
CA SER A 95 -7.40 12.10 5.71
C SER A 95 -7.11 13.35 4.87
N VAL A 96 -5.95 13.98 5.10
CA VAL A 96 -5.48 15.11 4.28
C VAL A 96 -5.17 14.68 2.83
N GLY A 97 -4.56 13.51 2.64
CA GLY A 97 -4.27 12.97 1.30
C GLY A 97 -5.53 12.69 0.49
N THR A 98 -6.55 12.09 1.13
CA THR A 98 -7.84 11.82 0.48
C THR A 98 -8.58 13.11 0.14
N ALA A 99 -8.60 14.08 1.06
CA ALA A 99 -9.24 15.37 0.84
C ALA A 99 -8.56 16.18 -0.29
N LEU A 100 -7.22 16.18 -0.33
CA LEU A 100 -6.46 16.85 -1.37
C LEU A 100 -6.67 16.18 -2.74
N PHE A 101 -6.69 14.84 -2.78
CA PHE A 101 -6.94 14.11 -4.03
C PHE A 101 -8.35 14.35 -4.56
N ALA A 102 -9.35 14.38 -3.68
CA ALA A 102 -10.73 14.72 -4.03
C ALA A 102 -10.84 16.16 -4.55
N ALA A 103 -10.18 17.12 -3.89
CA ALA A 103 -10.15 18.52 -4.31
C ALA A 103 -9.47 18.69 -5.68
N LEU A 104 -8.34 18.02 -5.92
CA LEU A 104 -7.63 18.07 -7.19
C LEU A 104 -8.40 17.38 -8.32
N ALA A 105 -9.05 16.25 -8.05
CA ALA A 105 -9.91 15.59 -9.02
C ALA A 105 -11.09 16.48 -9.41
N PHE A 106 -11.74 17.12 -8.43
CA PHE A 106 -12.82 18.07 -8.66
C PHE A 106 -12.37 19.28 -9.48
N TRP A 107 -11.20 19.84 -9.16
CA TRP A 107 -10.64 20.99 -9.88
C TRP A 107 -10.24 20.63 -11.32
N ARG A 108 -9.70 19.42 -11.54
CA ARG A 108 -9.34 18.94 -12.88
C ARG A 108 -10.58 18.64 -13.73
N SER A 109 -11.66 18.10 -13.16
CA SER A 109 -12.91 17.83 -13.89
C SER A 109 -13.70 19.10 -14.23
N GLY A 110 -13.46 20.21 -13.53
CA GLY A 110 -14.17 21.48 -13.75
C GLY A 110 -13.51 22.45 -14.73
N PHE A 111 -12.25 22.23 -15.13
CA PHE A 111 -11.47 23.20 -15.92
C PHE A 111 -11.00 22.69 -17.29
N PHE A 112 -11.34 21.45 -17.66
CA PHE A 112 -11.03 20.88 -18.98
C PHE A 112 -12.28 20.26 -19.62
N GLY A 113 -13.31 21.10 -19.79
CA GLY A 113 -14.47 20.87 -20.64
C GLY A 113 -14.54 21.96 -21.70
#